data_AF-A0A6I3GH47-F1
#
_entry.id   AF-A0A6I3GH47-F1
#
_cell.length_a   1.000
_cell.length_b   1.000
_cell.length_c   1.000
_cell.angle_alpha   90.00
_cell.angle_beta   90.00
_cell.angle_gamma   90.00
#
_symmetry.space_group_name_H-M   'P 1'
#
loop_
_entity.id
_entity.type
_entity.pdbx_description
1 polymer ?
#
loop_
_entity_poly.entity_id
_entity_poly.type
_entity_poly.pdbx_seq_one_letter_code
_entity_poly.pdbx_strand_id
1 'polypeptide(L)'
;MEITPEYSSQSVRQFFDLSGPHAEIMKAANLPPSMVIIQRINLGLFALFGDLQARGNWRQIAEELWPFVAGPPSTPMGEKIAEWQNAAATQQA
;
A
#
# COMPACT_ATOMS: atom_id res chain seq x y z
N MET A 1 6.92 6.15 11.61
CA MET A 1 6.77 7.30 10.69
C MET A 1 5.36 7.82 10.80
N GLU A 2 5.17 9.14 10.89
CA GLU A 2 3.86 9.78 10.85
C GLU A 2 3.52 10.16 9.40
N ILE A 3 2.28 9.97 9.00
CA ILE A 3 1.75 10.49 7.74
C ILE A 3 0.96 11.75 8.07
N THR A 4 1.42 12.90 7.59
CA THR A 4 0.75 14.18 7.82
C THR A 4 -0.17 14.54 6.63
N PRO A 5 -1.14 15.45 6.82
CA PRO A 5 -1.96 15.97 5.72
C PRO A 5 -1.14 16.55 4.56
N GLU A 6 -0.03 17.24 4.87
CA GLU A 6 0.87 17.85 3.88
C GLU A 6 1.58 16.79 3.05
N TYR A 7 2.11 15.76 3.72
CA TYR A 7 2.78 14.63 3.06
C TYR A 7 1.82 13.88 2.14
N SER A 8 0.59 13.62 2.61
CA SER A 8 -0.45 12.98 1.82
C SER A 8 -0.84 13.81 0.60
N SER A 9 -1.09 15.11 0.80
CA SER A 9 -1.43 16.05 -0.27
C SER A 9 -0.33 16.17 -1.31
N GLN A 10 0.94 16.23 -0.89
CA GLN A 10 2.09 16.27 -1.79
C GLN A 10 2.21 14.98 -2.60
N SER A 11 2.04 13.82 -1.94
CA SER A 11 2.12 12.51 -2.59
C SER A 11 1.06 12.37 -3.69
N VAL A 12 -0.20 12.72 -3.40
CA VAL A 12 -1.28 12.69 -4.40
C VAL A 12 -0.97 13.61 -5.58
N ARG A 13 -0.51 14.84 -5.33
CA ARG A 13 -0.14 15.77 -6.41
C ARG A 13 0.95 15.22 -7.31
N GLN A 14 1.97 14.58 -6.73
CA GLN A 14 3.06 13.99 -7.50
C GLN A 14 2.60 12.78 -8.33
N PHE A 15 1.75 11.91 -7.78
CA PHE A 15 1.23 10.75 -8.51
C PHE A 15 0.32 11.12 -9.68
N PHE A 16 -0.33 12.28 -9.63
CA PHE A 16 -1.21 12.80 -10.69
C PHE A 16 -0.63 13.99 -11.46
N ASP A 17 0.67 14.26 -11.34
CA ASP A 17 1.29 15.31 -12.15
C ASP A 17 1.42 14.85 -13.61
N LEU A 18 0.35 15.10 -14.37
CA LEU A 18 0.27 14.87 -15.80
C LEU A 18 0.82 16.05 -16.61
N SER A 19 1.46 17.03 -15.96
CA SER A 19 2.05 18.22 -16.59
C SER A 19 3.58 18.23 -16.58
N GLY A 20 4.20 17.34 -15.81
CA GLY A 20 5.64 17.22 -15.69
C GLY A 20 6.37 16.61 -16.90
N PRO A 21 7.72 16.54 -16.86
CA PRO A 21 8.56 16.05 -17.96
C PRO A 21 8.31 14.59 -18.38
N HIS A 22 7.52 13.84 -17.62
CA HIS A 22 7.15 12.44 -17.90
C HIS A 22 5.67 12.26 -18.29
N ALA A 23 4.94 13.34 -18.53
CA ALA A 23 3.51 13.33 -18.88
C ALA A 23 3.17 12.42 -20.07
N GLU A 24 4.01 12.41 -21.11
CA GLU A 24 3.80 11.58 -22.30
C GLU A 24 3.95 10.08 -22.00
N ILE A 25 4.82 9.70 -21.06
CA ILE A 25 4.96 8.31 -20.60
C ILE A 25 3.74 7.91 -19.79
N MET A 26 3.24 8.78 -18.91
CA MET A 26 2.05 8.47 -18.10
C MET A 26 0.78 8.35 -18.96
N LYS A 27 0.65 9.12 -20.04
CA LYS A 27 -0.45 9.00 -21.00
C LYS A 27 -0.37 7.72 -21.84
N ALA A 28 0.84 7.24 -22.15
CA ALA A 28 1.06 6.02 -22.91
C ALA A 28 1.03 4.74 -22.05
N ALA A 29 1.17 4.87 -20.74
CA ALA A 29 1.13 3.76 -19.80
C ALA A 29 -0.31 3.24 -19.60
N ASN A 30 -0.71 2.28 -20.44
CA ASN A 30 -1.93 1.52 -20.24
C ASN A 30 -1.76 0.53 -19.07
N LEU A 31 -2.09 0.97 -17.85
CA LEU A 31 -2.14 0.10 -16.68
C LEU A 31 -3.33 -0.88 -16.80
N PRO A 32 -3.15 -2.17 -16.42
CA PRO A 32 -4.27 -3.11 -16.34
C PRO A 32 -5.39 -2.57 -15.45
N PRO A 33 -6.68 -2.80 -15.78
CA PRO A 33 -7.80 -2.27 -15.00
C PRO A 33 -7.75 -2.63 -13.50
N SER A 34 -7.27 -3.83 -13.15
CA SER A 34 -7.06 -4.25 -11.77
C SER A 34 -6.05 -3.37 -11.02
N MET A 35 -5.01 -2.93 -11.70
CA MET A 35 -3.96 -2.07 -11.13
C MET A 35 -4.45 -0.65 -10.91
N VAL A 36 -5.37 -0.15 -11.76
CA VAL A 36 -6.05 1.14 -11.57
C VAL A 36 -6.89 1.14 -10.29
N ILE A 37 -7.60 0.05 -10.00
CA ILE A 37 -8.37 -0.09 -8.76
C ILE A 37 -7.46 -0.04 -7.54
N ILE A 38 -6.36 -0.82 -7.55
CA ILE A 38 -5.38 -0.83 -6.46
C ILE A 38 -4.79 0.57 -6.25
N GLN A 39 -4.43 1.27 -7.33
CA GLN A 39 -3.89 2.63 -7.25
C GLN A 39 -4.87 3.59 -6.57
N ARG A 40 -6.17 3.51 -6.91
CA ARG A 40 -7.22 4.34 -6.28
C ARG A 40 -7.40 4.02 -4.80
N ILE A 41 -7.38 2.74 -4.41
CA ILE A 41 -7.46 2.32 -3.00
C ILE A 41 -6.28 2.89 -2.21
N ASN A 42 -5.06 2.76 -2.74
CA ASN A 42 -3.85 3.27 -2.08
C ASN A 42 -3.92 4.78 -1.86
N LEU A 43 -4.35 5.54 -2.86
CA LEU A 43 -4.46 7.00 -2.76
C LEU A 43 -5.54 7.43 -1.74
N GLY A 44 -6.70 6.76 -1.73
CA GLY A 44 -7.73 7.00 -0.72
C GLY A 44 -7.25 6.68 0.70
N LEU A 45 -6.50 5.59 0.86
CA LEU A 45 -5.90 5.21 2.13
C LEU A 45 -4.87 6.24 2.62
N PHE A 46 -4.02 6.76 1.73
CA PHE A 46 -3.08 7.84 2.08
C PHE A 46 -3.78 9.13 2.49
N ALA A 47 -4.90 9.48 1.85
CA ALA A 47 -5.71 10.62 2.26
C ALA A 47 -6.24 10.45 3.69
N LEU A 48 -6.81 9.27 4.00
CA LEU A 48 -7.28 8.92 5.35
C LEU A 48 -6.13 8.92 6.38
N PHE A 49 -4.96 8.40 6.02
CA PHE A 49 -3.80 8.43 6.91
C PHE A 49 -3.32 9.84 7.24
N GLY A 50 -3.38 10.75 6.26
CA GLY A 50 -3.07 12.16 6.50
C GLY A 50 -4.07 12.80 7.48
N ASP A 51 -5.37 12.59 7.25
CA ASP A 51 -6.45 13.12 8.10
C ASP A 51 -6.37 12.61 9.55
N LEU A 52 -6.05 11.32 9.71
CA LEU A 52 -5.88 10.69 11.02
C LEU A 52 -4.51 10.94 11.66
N GLN A 53 -3.60 11.63 10.98
CA GLN A 53 -2.20 11.77 11.37
C GLN A 53 -1.57 10.42 11.76
N ALA A 54 -1.83 9.40 10.95
CA ALA A 54 -1.57 8.02 11.30
C ALA A 54 -0.08 7.77 11.55
N ARG A 55 0.23 7.00 12.60
CA ARG A 55 1.60 6.66 13.00
C ARG A 55 1.80 5.16 12.98
N GLY A 56 2.87 4.72 12.33
CA GLY A 56 3.21 3.30 12.28
C GLY A 56 4.56 3.03 11.63
N ASN A 57 5.00 1.78 11.69
CA ASN A 57 6.09 1.30 10.87
C ASN A 57 5.53 0.73 9.56
N TRP A 58 5.18 1.63 8.64
CA TRP A 58 4.55 1.28 7.36
C TRP A 58 5.41 0.33 6.52
N ARG A 59 6.74 0.39 6.68
CA ARG A 59 7.67 -0.52 6.01
C ARG A 59 7.47 -1.95 6.50
N GLN A 60 7.46 -2.17 7.81
CA GLN A 60 7.26 -3.51 8.38
C GLN A 60 5.89 -4.08 8.01
N ILE A 61 4.83 -3.26 8.07
CA ILE A 61 3.48 -3.67 7.63
C ILE A 61 3.49 -4.10 6.15
N ALA A 62 4.20 -3.39 5.29
CA ALA A 62 4.30 -3.77 3.88
C ALA A 62 5.08 -5.08 3.67
N GLU A 63 6.13 -5.32 4.46
CA GLU A 63 6.93 -6.55 4.40
C GLU A 63 6.13 -7.80 4.83
N GLU A 64 5.14 -7.66 5.71
CA GLU A 64 4.18 -8.74 6.04
C GLU A 64 3.34 -9.16 4.82
N LEU A 65 2.98 -8.21 3.97
CA LEU A 65 2.05 -8.43 2.86
C LEU A 65 2.74 -8.85 1.56
N TRP A 66 4.00 -8.47 1.37
CA TRP A 66 4.71 -8.70 0.11
C TRP A 66 5.23 -10.13 0.02
N PRO A 67 4.71 -10.96 -0.92
CA PRO A 67 5.10 -12.37 -1.00
C PRO A 67 6.59 -12.57 -1.31
N PHE A 68 7.21 -11.60 -1.98
CA PHE A 68 8.62 -11.63 -2.33
C PHE A 68 9.56 -11.25 -1.18
N VAL A 69 9.03 -10.66 -0.10
CA VAL A 69 9.80 -10.41 1.14
C VAL A 69 9.46 -11.46 2.18
N ALA A 70 8.19 -11.82 2.32
CA ALA A 70 7.68 -12.74 3.34
C ALA A 70 8.22 -12.40 4.75
N GLY A 71 8.13 -11.12 5.12
CA GLY A 71 8.61 -10.63 6.41
C GLY A 71 7.83 -11.26 7.58
N PRO A 72 8.44 -11.34 8.78
CA PRO A 72 7.73 -11.84 9.95
C PRO A 72 6.58 -10.90 10.34
N PRO A 73 5.51 -11.40 10.99
CA PRO A 73 4.46 -10.57 11.55
C PRO A 73 5.03 -9.50 12.50
N SER A 74 4.66 -8.24 12.27
CA SER A 74 4.96 -7.09 13.13
C SER A 74 3.69 -6.45 13.72
N THR A 75 2.52 -6.92 13.30
CA THR A 75 1.21 -6.47 13.78
C THR A 75 0.35 -7.64 14.29
N PRO A 76 -0.62 -7.38 15.20
CA PRO A 76 -1.59 -8.39 15.62
C PRO A 76 -2.42 -8.98 14.46
N MET A 77 -2.58 -8.22 13.36
CA MET A 77 -3.23 -8.73 12.16
C MET A 77 -2.32 -9.71 11.43
N GLY A 78 -1.04 -9.38 11.25
CA GLY A 78 -0.05 -10.28 10.67
C GLY A 78 0.06 -11.60 11.43
N GLU A 79 0.03 -11.56 12.76
CA GLU A 79 0.05 -12.77 13.61
C GLU A 79 -1.16 -13.67 13.29
N LYS A 80 -2.36 -13.11 13.27
CA LYS A 80 -3.59 -13.84 12.94
C LYS A 80 -3.62 -14.39 11.51
N ILE A 81 -3.06 -13.64 10.56
CA ILE A 81 -2.93 -14.10 9.16
C ILE A 81 -2.02 -15.31 9.11
N ALA A 82 -0.87 -15.27 9.79
CA ALA A 82 0.07 -16.38 9.84
C ALA A 82 -0.56 -17.62 10.51
N GLU A 83 -1.28 -17.44 11.62
CA GLU A 83 -2.04 -18.50 12.28
C GLU A 83 -3.06 -19.16 11.32
N TRP A 84 -3.83 -18.35 10.60
CA TRP A 84 -4.81 -18.84 9.63
C TRP A 84 -4.14 -19.61 8.48
N GLN A 85 -3.03 -19.10 7.93
CA GLN A 85 -2.27 -19.76 6.86
C GLN A 85 -1.73 -21.13 7.31
N ASN A 86 -1.19 -21.22 8.53
CA ASN A 86 -0.69 -22.47 9.10
C ASN A 86 -1.81 -23.50 9.33
N ALA A 87 -2.97 -23.03 9.81
CA ALA A 87 -4.15 -23.88 9.98
C ALA A 87 -4.68 -24.40 8.63
N ALA A 88 -4.71 -23.54 7.60
CA ALA A 88 -5.15 -23.91 6.25
C ALA A 88 -4.19 -24.92 5.59
N ALA A 89 -2.88 -24.75 5.76
CA ALA A 89 -1.88 -25.69 5.25
C ALA A 89 -2.02 -27.09 5.89
N THR A 90 -2.36 -27.15 7.17
CA THR A 90 -2.57 -28.41 7.91
C THR A 90 -3.81 -29.17 7.42
N GLN A 91 -4.82 -28.48 6.90
CA GLN A 91 -6.05 -29.10 6.36
C GLN A 91 -5.89 -29.62 4.92
N GLN A 92 -4.83 -29.20 4.22
CA GLN A 92 -4.55 -29.61 2.84
C GLN A 92 -3.54 -30.77 2.74
N ALA A 93 -2.97 -31.19 3.87
CA ALA A 93 -2.02 -32.31 3.98
C ALA A 93 -2.72 -33.58 4.49
#